data_AF-A0A2N2BEV5-F1
#
_entry.id   AF-A0A2N2BEV5-F1
#
_cell.length_a   1.000
_cell.length_b   1.000
_cell.length_c   1.000
_cell.angle_alpha   90.00
_cell.angle_beta   90.00
_cell.angle_gamma   90.00
#
_symmetry.space_group_name_H-M   'P 1'
#
loop_
_entity.id
_entity.type
_entity.pdbx_description
1 polymer ?
#
loop_
_entity_poly.entity_id
_entity_poly.type
_entity_poly.pdbx_seq_one_letter_code
_entity_poly.pdbx_strand_id
1 'polypeptide(L)'
;ITGTNTGTNTNTATYYLPSHNRETTTGQVQFRTLPINLTNLLAPHNFAYNKDIDAYKAVAEIPVELSGTISDFTIIGITDPAWQNHFKQAGSTFRAAHLPVMAGKNNQVGMADQAVKLGYKIRFSLETNGDMTGSDDILLITPSYYHIDEKGTRQPVDLYYETGQGFIKLGSDKDTMKNTMVLNDPARKITKEAIQNTVKVLSAQKRNNGLTEADYLNIFTGHYEKDLAYKDKLLLTEAQKLYIGTSSQSRGELPQTLILGARQKWYGEFYLPGQTVVVPKGVNLSTYARLKIGEAPFITKGYIAVNFDIRGYHNIKTLKDLEKVEAYNTYKTVDLGNAWSGEGYKTNIAGISIMEGDVVFYHVDRRASGHYR
;
A
#
# COMPACT_ATOMS: atom_id res chain seq x y z
N ILE A 1 -15.88 3.49 24.55
CA ILE A 1 -15.42 4.66 25.34
C ILE A 1 -14.19 4.23 26.13
N THR A 2 -12.99 4.58 25.67
CA THR A 2 -11.73 4.35 26.39
C THR A 2 -11.43 5.58 27.23
N GLY A 3 -11.82 5.56 28.51
CA GLY A 3 -11.57 6.67 29.43
C GLY A 3 -10.08 6.83 29.73
N THR A 4 -9.54 8.01 29.44
CA THR A 4 -8.19 8.44 29.82
C THR A 4 -8.35 9.49 30.91
N ASN A 5 -7.78 9.22 32.08
CA ASN A 5 -7.86 10.14 33.21
C ASN A 5 -6.77 11.21 33.03
N THR A 6 -7.17 12.41 32.61
CA THR A 6 -6.26 13.56 32.53
C THR A 6 -6.15 14.19 33.92
N GLY A 7 -4.92 14.47 34.37
CA GLY A 7 -4.68 15.16 35.63
C GLY A 7 -5.45 16.48 35.72
N THR A 8 -5.69 16.95 36.95
CA THR A 8 -6.34 18.24 37.19
C THR A 8 -5.55 19.38 36.54
N ASN A 9 -6.24 20.29 35.84
CA ASN A 9 -5.72 21.51 35.20
C ASN A 9 -4.98 21.38 33.85
N THR A 10 -5.22 20.34 33.05
CA THR A 10 -4.68 20.27 31.67
C THR A 10 -5.76 20.59 30.63
N ASN A 11 -5.52 21.60 29.78
CA ASN A 11 -6.35 21.90 28.59
C ASN A 11 -6.05 20.96 27.40
N THR A 12 -5.28 19.91 27.63
CA THR A 12 -4.90 18.90 26.64
C THR A 12 -5.26 17.52 27.14
N ALA A 13 -5.83 16.70 26.26
CA ALA A 13 -6.23 15.35 26.56
C ALA A 13 -5.83 14.42 25.41
N THR A 14 -5.08 13.37 25.74
CA THR A 14 -4.78 12.28 24.80
C THR A 14 -5.89 11.25 24.90
N TYR A 15 -6.59 10.97 23.79
CA TYR A 15 -7.60 9.93 23.71
C TYR A 15 -7.15 8.82 22.77
N TYR A 16 -7.65 7.60 23.01
CA TYR A 16 -7.42 6.46 22.13
C TYR A 16 -8.62 6.27 21.22
N LEU A 17 -8.38 6.23 19.90
CA LEU A 17 -9.37 5.88 18.91
C LEU A 17 -9.15 4.43 18.46
N PRO A 18 -10.07 3.49 18.76
CA PRO A 18 -9.92 2.11 18.34
C PRO A 18 -10.00 1.98 16.82
N SER A 19 -9.15 1.12 16.24
CA SER A 19 -9.10 0.91 14.78
C SER A 19 -10.40 0.33 14.20
N HIS A 20 -11.24 -0.29 15.02
CA HIS A 20 -12.52 -0.89 14.62
C HIS A 20 -13.69 0.10 14.61
N ASN A 21 -13.45 1.37 14.94
CA ASN A 21 -14.46 2.40 14.79
C ASN A 21 -14.76 2.57 13.30
N ARG A 22 -16.06 2.63 12.98
CA ARG A 22 -16.51 2.92 11.61
C ARG A 22 -16.22 4.35 11.24
N GLU A 23 -15.96 4.55 9.96
CA GLU A 23 -15.75 5.88 9.41
C GLU A 23 -17.05 6.70 9.49
N THR A 24 -16.93 8.00 9.73
CA THR A 24 -18.09 8.88 9.93
C THR A 24 -17.70 10.35 9.74
N THR A 25 -18.60 11.12 9.12
CA THR A 25 -18.49 12.59 9.02
C THR A 25 -19.18 13.33 10.17
N THR A 26 -19.86 12.59 11.07
CA THR A 26 -20.68 13.16 12.14
C THR A 26 -20.27 12.62 13.51
N GLY A 27 -19.02 12.21 13.66
CA GLY A 27 -18.48 11.69 14.91
C GLY A 27 -18.38 12.78 15.98
N GLN A 28 -18.37 12.35 17.24
CA GLN A 28 -18.16 13.25 18.38
C GLN A 28 -17.20 12.61 19.38
N VAL A 29 -16.19 13.37 19.82
CA VAL A 29 -15.38 13.04 20.99
C VAL A 29 -15.96 13.78 22.19
N GLN A 30 -16.40 13.03 23.19
CA GLN A 30 -16.99 13.59 24.41
C GLN A 30 -15.98 13.61 25.55
N PHE A 31 -15.72 14.78 26.10
CA PHE A 31 -14.97 15.01 27.33
C PHE A 31 -15.95 15.22 28.47
N ARG A 32 -15.71 14.57 29.60
CA ARG A 32 -16.61 14.63 30.76
C ARG A 32 -15.82 14.92 32.02
N THR A 33 -16.19 15.97 32.74
CA THR A 33 -15.73 16.17 34.13
C THR A 33 -16.64 15.38 35.05
N LEU A 34 -16.04 14.52 35.89
CA LEU A 34 -16.77 13.70 36.85
C LEU A 34 -16.74 14.39 38.23
N PRO A 35 -17.86 14.46 38.95
CA PRO A 35 -17.86 15.05 40.29
C PRO A 35 -17.16 14.10 41.26
N ILE A 36 -16.55 14.68 42.30
CA ILE A 36 -15.66 13.97 43.24
C ILE A 36 -16.39 12.88 44.04
N ASN A 37 -17.71 12.99 44.18
CA ASN A 37 -18.60 12.08 44.89
C ASN A 37 -19.22 11.00 43.98
N LEU A 38 -18.86 10.94 42.69
CA LEU A 38 -19.38 9.93 41.77
C LEU A 38 -18.78 8.54 42.06
N THR A 39 -19.58 7.65 42.62
CA THR A 39 -19.17 6.28 42.96
C THR A 39 -19.30 5.29 41.79
N ASN A 40 -20.10 5.59 40.76
CA ASN A 40 -20.28 4.73 39.59
C ASN A 40 -20.37 5.53 38.27
N LEU A 41 -19.46 5.21 37.34
CA LEU A 41 -19.35 5.82 36.01
C LEU A 41 -20.52 5.49 35.06
N LEU A 42 -21.23 4.37 35.30
CA LEU A 42 -22.26 3.83 34.41
C LEU A 42 -23.70 4.16 34.86
N ALA A 43 -23.88 4.92 35.94
CA ALA A 43 -25.21 5.27 36.42
C ALA A 43 -25.96 6.23 35.45
N PRO A 44 -27.29 6.08 35.28
CA PRO A 44 -28.10 6.94 34.41
C PRO A 44 -28.04 8.40 34.85
N HIS A 45 -27.93 9.33 33.89
CA HIS A 45 -27.73 10.77 34.14
C HIS A 45 -28.48 11.63 33.12
N ASN A 46 -28.74 12.89 33.49
CA ASN A 46 -29.47 13.85 32.68
C ASN A 46 -28.49 14.72 31.87
N PHE A 47 -28.61 14.72 30.54
CA PHE A 47 -27.64 15.31 29.61
C PHE A 47 -27.79 16.82 29.41
N ALA A 48 -28.98 17.37 29.67
CA ALA A 48 -29.34 18.71 29.21
C ALA A 48 -29.22 19.81 30.26
N TYR A 49 -29.32 19.51 31.56
CA TYR A 49 -29.11 20.52 32.60
C TYR A 49 -28.91 19.95 34.00
N ASN A 50 -28.27 20.75 34.85
CA ASN A 50 -27.95 20.47 36.24
C ASN A 50 -29.16 20.72 37.18
N LYS A 51 -29.81 19.66 37.66
CA LYS A 51 -30.84 19.75 38.74
C LYS A 51 -30.28 19.50 40.13
N ASP A 52 -29.09 18.91 40.24
CA ASP A 52 -28.61 18.29 41.46
C ASP A 52 -27.10 18.54 41.61
N ILE A 53 -26.76 19.29 42.67
CA ILE A 53 -25.38 19.66 43.00
C ILE A 53 -24.52 18.43 43.31
N ASP A 54 -25.13 17.33 43.76
CA ASP A 54 -24.45 16.06 44.03
C ASP A 54 -24.20 15.23 42.75
N ALA A 55 -24.72 15.65 41.58
CA ALA A 55 -24.60 14.97 40.29
C ALA A 55 -23.91 15.83 39.21
N TYR A 56 -23.16 16.87 39.60
CA TYR A 56 -22.52 17.85 38.71
C TYR A 56 -21.61 17.21 37.65
N LYS A 57 -21.99 17.25 36.37
CA LYS A 57 -21.12 16.84 35.24
C LYS A 57 -21.14 17.90 34.15
N ALA A 58 -19.96 18.42 33.79
CA ALA A 58 -19.77 19.22 32.59
C ALA A 58 -19.36 18.29 31.43
N VAL A 59 -20.05 18.38 30.30
CA VAL A 59 -19.74 17.65 29.07
C VAL A 59 -19.29 18.66 28.03
N ALA A 60 -18.16 18.41 27.38
CA ALA A 60 -17.74 19.11 26.19
C ALA A 60 -17.69 18.11 25.04
N GLU A 61 -18.20 18.49 23.88
CA GLU A 61 -18.23 17.65 22.68
C GLU A 61 -17.41 18.33 21.59
N ILE A 62 -16.52 17.56 20.96
CA ILE A 62 -15.75 18.02 19.81
C ILE A 62 -16.23 17.21 18.60
N PRO A 63 -16.81 17.85 17.57
CA PRO A 63 -17.14 17.16 16.33
C PRO A 63 -15.85 16.70 15.66
N VAL A 64 -15.86 15.46 15.18
CA VAL A 64 -14.73 14.87 14.47
C VAL A 64 -15.22 14.10 13.25
N GLU A 65 -14.42 14.14 12.20
CA GLU A 65 -14.53 13.22 11.09
C GLU A 65 -13.51 12.10 11.29
N LEU A 66 -13.97 10.86 11.10
CA LEU A 66 -13.13 9.69 11.13
C LEU A 66 -13.10 9.09 9.74
N SER A 67 -11.91 9.08 9.14
CA SER A 67 -11.63 8.47 7.85
C SER A 67 -10.53 7.43 7.98
N GLY A 68 -10.55 6.42 7.13
CA GLY A 68 -9.50 5.45 6.98
C GLY A 68 -8.27 6.06 6.31
N THR A 69 -7.19 5.30 6.23
CA THR A 69 -5.91 5.68 5.65
C THR A 69 -5.34 4.53 4.83
N ILE A 70 -4.64 4.85 3.75
CA ILE A 70 -3.71 3.94 3.08
C ILE A 70 -2.30 4.30 3.54
N SER A 71 -1.56 3.32 4.04
CA SER A 71 -0.25 3.55 4.66
C SER A 71 0.66 2.33 4.54
N ASP A 72 1.85 2.43 5.11
CA ASP A 72 2.86 1.41 5.30
C ASP A 72 3.30 0.64 4.03
N PHE A 73 3.44 1.36 2.92
CA PHE A 73 4.03 0.82 1.71
C PHE A 73 5.45 0.34 2.00
N THR A 74 5.64 -0.96 1.80
CA THR A 74 6.85 -1.68 2.17
C THR A 74 7.24 -2.62 1.06
N ILE A 75 8.47 -2.49 0.54
CA ILE A 75 9.08 -3.56 -0.25
C ILE A 75 9.58 -4.64 0.71
N ILE A 76 9.01 -5.83 0.56
CA ILE A 76 9.25 -7.00 1.43
C ILE A 76 10.13 -8.06 0.76
N GLY A 77 10.49 -7.87 -0.51
CA GLY A 77 11.37 -8.77 -1.22
C GLY A 77 11.71 -8.27 -2.62
N ILE A 78 12.85 -8.69 -3.15
CA ILE A 78 13.27 -8.47 -4.52
C ILE A 78 13.83 -9.79 -5.05
N THR A 79 13.42 -10.21 -6.24
CA THR A 79 13.83 -11.50 -6.81
C THR A 79 15.21 -11.47 -7.48
N ASP A 80 15.79 -10.29 -7.63
CA ASP A 80 17.16 -10.12 -8.12
C ASP A 80 18.14 -10.76 -7.12
N PRO A 81 18.96 -11.74 -7.54
CA PRO A 81 19.88 -12.47 -6.67
C PRO A 81 20.79 -11.56 -5.84
N ALA A 82 21.10 -10.38 -6.36
CA ALA A 82 21.96 -9.43 -5.70
C ALA A 82 21.36 -8.93 -4.35
N TRP A 83 20.03 -8.97 -4.23
CA TRP A 83 19.29 -8.59 -3.01
C TRP A 83 18.96 -9.77 -2.08
N GLN A 84 19.26 -11.01 -2.48
CA GLN A 84 18.83 -12.21 -1.76
C GLN A 84 19.34 -12.23 -0.31
N ASN A 85 20.59 -11.82 -0.08
CA ASN A 85 21.19 -11.81 1.26
C ASN A 85 20.55 -10.78 2.19
N HIS A 86 20.12 -9.64 1.67
CA HIS A 86 19.39 -8.64 2.45
C HIS A 86 18.05 -9.23 2.94
N PHE A 87 17.22 -9.74 2.02
CA PHE A 87 15.87 -10.23 2.37
C PHE A 87 15.83 -11.57 3.14
N LYS A 88 16.96 -12.30 3.21
CA LYS A 88 17.13 -13.45 4.11
C LYS A 88 17.16 -13.04 5.59
N GLN A 89 17.59 -11.82 5.91
CA GLN A 89 17.64 -11.35 7.29
C GLN A 89 16.24 -11.18 7.89
N ALA A 90 16.12 -11.31 9.21
CA ALA A 90 14.86 -11.07 9.89
C ALA A 90 14.54 -9.56 9.87
N GLY A 91 13.30 -9.21 9.51
CA GLY A 91 12.84 -7.80 9.48
C GLY A 91 13.37 -6.94 8.33
N SER A 92 14.20 -7.47 7.42
CA SER A 92 14.73 -6.69 6.30
C SER A 92 13.64 -6.34 5.28
N THR A 93 13.36 -5.04 5.20
CA THR A 93 12.33 -4.44 4.35
C THR A 93 12.71 -3.01 4.00
N PHE A 94 12.15 -2.46 2.92
CA PHE A 94 12.26 -1.04 2.60
C PHE A 94 10.91 -0.36 2.73
N ARG A 95 10.75 0.43 3.81
CA ARG A 95 9.61 1.34 4.05
C ARG A 95 9.88 2.72 3.44
N ALA A 96 8.88 3.60 3.42
CA ALA A 96 8.97 4.95 2.86
C ALA A 96 10.29 5.70 3.14
N ALA A 97 10.77 5.70 4.39
CA ALA A 97 12.04 6.35 4.77
C ALA A 97 13.30 5.82 4.03
N HIS A 98 13.25 4.59 3.53
CA HIS A 98 14.34 3.94 2.81
C HIS A 98 14.14 3.93 1.28
N LEU A 99 12.92 4.21 0.79
CA LEU A 99 12.58 4.18 -0.63
C LEU A 99 13.03 5.45 -1.35
N PRO A 100 13.42 5.39 -2.65
CA PRO A 100 13.30 4.23 -3.53
C PRO A 100 14.43 3.22 -3.30
N VAL A 101 14.20 1.96 -3.68
CA VAL A 101 15.30 1.01 -3.79
C VAL A 101 16.16 1.39 -4.99
N MET A 102 17.33 1.98 -4.74
CA MET A 102 18.27 2.42 -5.75
C MET A 102 19.74 2.32 -5.30
N ALA A 103 20.64 2.41 -6.27
CA ALA A 103 22.08 2.53 -6.01
C ALA A 103 22.37 3.77 -5.13
N GLY A 104 23.27 3.62 -4.18
CA GLY A 104 23.81 4.68 -3.32
C GLY A 104 22.96 5.01 -2.09
N LYS A 105 21.68 4.64 -2.07
CA LYS A 105 20.75 5.01 -0.99
C LYS A 105 20.63 3.95 0.12
N ASN A 106 20.59 2.68 -0.25
CA ASN A 106 20.12 1.62 0.66
C ASN A 106 21.13 1.23 1.76
N ASN A 107 22.32 1.84 1.79
CA ASN A 107 23.36 1.73 2.82
C ASN A 107 23.65 0.29 3.31
N GLN A 108 23.47 -0.71 2.44
CA GLN A 108 23.85 -2.10 2.72
C GLN A 108 25.28 -2.33 2.23
N VAL A 109 26.12 -2.92 3.09
CA VAL A 109 27.50 -3.30 2.75
C VAL A 109 27.50 -4.18 1.51
N GLY A 110 28.24 -3.77 0.47
CA GLY A 110 28.33 -4.50 -0.81
C GLY A 110 27.17 -4.27 -1.79
N MET A 111 26.19 -3.42 -1.48
CA MET A 111 25.07 -3.09 -2.38
C MET A 111 25.00 -1.61 -2.77
N ALA A 112 26.09 -0.86 -2.52
CA ALA A 112 26.15 0.58 -2.80
C ALA A 112 25.87 0.92 -4.27
N ASP A 113 26.17 0.04 -5.23
CA ASP A 113 25.93 0.30 -6.67
C ASP A 113 24.74 -0.47 -7.24
N GLN A 114 23.89 -1.04 -6.39
CA GLN A 114 22.82 -1.94 -6.83
C GLN A 114 21.48 -1.22 -6.92
N ALA A 115 20.96 -1.12 -8.14
CA ALA A 115 19.54 -1.00 -8.42
C ALA A 115 19.01 -2.36 -8.93
N VAL A 116 17.72 -2.47 -9.19
CA VAL A 116 17.12 -3.74 -9.64
C VAL A 116 17.37 -3.94 -11.14
N LYS A 117 17.69 -5.15 -11.58
CA LYS A 117 17.79 -5.43 -13.02
C LYS A 117 16.44 -5.70 -13.65
N LEU A 118 16.29 -5.34 -14.93
CA LEU A 118 15.07 -5.61 -15.70
C LEU A 118 14.76 -7.10 -15.74
N GLY A 119 13.48 -7.45 -15.63
CA GLY A 119 13.00 -8.84 -15.53
C GLY A 119 12.88 -9.37 -14.10
N TYR A 120 13.45 -8.71 -13.09
CA TYR A 120 13.23 -9.07 -11.69
C TYR A 120 12.08 -8.30 -11.06
N LYS A 121 11.38 -8.98 -10.15
CA LYS A 121 10.21 -8.47 -9.46
C LYS A 121 10.58 -7.85 -8.11
N ILE A 122 9.91 -6.76 -7.76
CA ILE A 122 9.74 -6.36 -6.37
C ILE A 122 8.46 -7.00 -5.83
N ARG A 123 8.51 -7.43 -4.57
CA ARG A 123 7.35 -7.84 -3.77
C ARG A 123 7.09 -6.73 -2.77
N PHE A 124 5.84 -6.26 -2.70
CA PHE A 124 5.46 -5.22 -1.76
C PHE A 124 4.22 -5.58 -0.96
N SER A 125 4.03 -4.85 0.12
CA SER A 125 2.78 -4.78 0.87
C SER A 125 2.45 -3.34 1.23
N LEU A 126 1.20 -3.07 1.52
CA LEU A 126 0.72 -1.84 2.14
C LEU A 126 -0.48 -2.15 3.02
N GLU A 127 -0.90 -1.20 3.83
CA GLU A 127 -1.95 -1.37 4.80
C GLU A 127 -3.08 -0.37 4.59
N THR A 128 -4.29 -0.82 4.93
CA THR A 128 -5.46 0.03 5.08
C THR A 128 -6.07 -0.21 6.45
N ASN A 129 -6.80 0.77 6.94
CA ASN A 129 -7.69 0.64 8.10
C ASN A 129 -9.06 1.21 7.72
N GLY A 130 -9.98 1.21 8.69
CA GLY A 130 -11.34 1.67 8.47
C GLY A 130 -12.15 0.65 7.66
N ASP A 131 -13.06 1.16 6.84
CA ASP A 131 -14.18 0.37 6.31
C ASP A 131 -13.84 -0.41 5.02
N MET A 132 -12.56 -0.52 4.64
CA MET A 132 -12.06 -1.29 3.47
C MET A 132 -12.10 -2.84 3.66
N THR A 133 -13.20 -3.35 4.19
CA THR A 133 -13.44 -4.76 4.56
C THR A 133 -14.39 -5.53 3.64
N GLY A 134 -14.94 -4.90 2.61
CA GLY A 134 -15.79 -5.49 1.56
C GLY A 134 -15.02 -6.28 0.49
N SER A 135 -15.77 -7.02 -0.33
CA SER A 135 -15.26 -7.81 -1.49
C SER A 135 -14.94 -6.95 -2.69
N ASP A 136 -15.68 -5.85 -2.79
CA ASP A 136 -15.61 -4.82 -3.80
C ASP A 136 -14.57 -3.75 -3.46
N ASP A 137 -13.96 -3.79 -2.28
CA ASP A 137 -12.85 -2.88 -1.99
C ASP A 137 -11.61 -3.27 -2.78
N ILE A 138 -10.98 -2.27 -3.37
CA ILE A 138 -9.81 -2.46 -4.23
C ILE A 138 -8.79 -1.35 -4.01
N LEU A 139 -7.52 -1.68 -4.31
CA LEU A 139 -6.46 -0.70 -4.49
C LEU A 139 -6.02 -0.70 -5.95
N LEU A 140 -6.03 0.48 -6.56
CA LEU A 140 -5.51 0.72 -7.90
C LEU A 140 -4.17 1.43 -7.79
N ILE A 141 -3.13 0.85 -8.39
CA ILE A 141 -1.78 1.41 -8.41
C ILE A 141 -1.44 1.76 -9.86
N THR A 142 -1.22 3.05 -10.11
CA THR A 142 -0.84 3.55 -11.44
C THR A 142 0.66 3.79 -11.47
N PRO A 143 1.44 2.93 -12.15
CA PRO A 143 2.87 3.18 -12.33
C PRO A 143 3.12 4.30 -13.34
N SER A 144 4.16 5.09 -13.09
CA SER A 144 4.71 6.08 -14.04
C SER A 144 6.22 5.94 -14.12
N TYR A 145 6.78 6.23 -15.30
CA TYR A 145 8.17 5.92 -15.62
C TYR A 145 8.97 7.16 -15.96
N TYR A 146 10.16 7.25 -15.37
CA TYR A 146 11.10 8.34 -15.60
C TYR A 146 12.49 7.77 -15.79
N HIS A 147 13.25 8.35 -16.72
CA HIS A 147 14.68 8.10 -16.81
C HIS A 147 15.43 9.05 -15.89
N ILE A 148 16.37 8.50 -15.12
CA ILE A 148 17.35 9.24 -14.33
C ILE A 148 18.71 9.01 -14.96
N ASP A 149 19.32 10.07 -15.48
CA ASP A 149 20.64 9.99 -16.11
C ASP A 149 21.79 9.82 -15.09
N GLU A 150 23.02 9.66 -15.58
CA GLU A 150 24.22 9.49 -14.73
C GLU A 150 24.51 10.71 -13.84
N LYS A 151 23.92 11.88 -14.15
CA LYS A 151 24.03 13.11 -13.35
C LYS A 151 22.86 13.28 -12.37
N GLY A 152 21.91 12.35 -12.36
CA GLY A 152 20.71 12.40 -11.52
C GLY A 152 19.57 13.24 -12.08
N THR A 153 19.64 13.65 -13.36
CA THR A 153 18.59 14.43 -14.05
C THR A 153 17.41 13.54 -14.41
N ARG A 154 16.20 14.01 -14.13
CA ARG A 154 14.95 13.29 -14.40
C ARG A 154 14.29 13.75 -15.70
N GLN A 155 13.83 12.78 -16.50
CA GLN A 155 12.93 13.04 -17.63
C GLN A 155 11.85 11.96 -17.75
N PRO A 156 10.61 12.30 -18.15
CA PRO A 156 9.57 11.30 -18.38
C PRO A 156 9.90 10.46 -19.62
N VAL A 157 9.57 9.17 -19.56
CA VAL A 157 9.87 8.21 -20.64
C VAL A 157 8.69 7.33 -20.98
N ASP A 158 8.67 6.82 -22.20
CA ASP A 158 7.86 5.68 -22.59
C ASP A 158 8.72 4.41 -22.57
N LEU A 159 8.12 3.30 -22.16
CA LEU A 159 8.75 2.00 -22.14
C LEU A 159 8.18 1.12 -23.24
N TYR A 160 9.06 0.40 -23.92
CA TYR A 160 8.70 -0.65 -24.87
C TYR A 160 9.37 -1.95 -24.43
N TYR A 161 8.90 -3.09 -24.89
CA TYR A 161 9.65 -4.34 -24.80
C TYR A 161 9.82 -4.96 -26.19
N GLU A 162 11.00 -5.50 -26.42
CA GLU A 162 11.33 -6.19 -27.67
C GLU A 162 10.65 -7.57 -27.72
N THR A 163 10.09 -7.87 -28.89
CA THR A 163 9.54 -9.17 -29.27
C THR A 163 10.17 -9.62 -30.58
N GLY A 164 9.91 -10.87 -30.99
CA GLY A 164 10.36 -11.36 -32.30
C GLY A 164 9.81 -10.59 -33.49
N GLN A 165 8.76 -9.77 -33.30
CA GLN A 165 8.06 -9.01 -34.34
C GLN A 165 8.28 -7.49 -34.23
N GLY A 166 9.12 -7.03 -33.31
CA GLY A 166 9.44 -5.61 -33.13
C GLY A 166 9.26 -5.15 -31.68
N PHE A 167 8.77 -3.92 -31.48
CA PHE A 167 8.64 -3.31 -30.16
C PHE A 167 7.18 -3.07 -29.81
N ILE A 168 6.76 -3.52 -28.62
CA ILE A 168 5.43 -3.27 -28.08
C ILE A 168 5.53 -2.25 -26.96
N LYS A 169 4.71 -1.19 -27.02
CA LYS A 169 4.66 -0.18 -25.96
C LYS A 169 4.00 -0.77 -24.72
N LEU A 170 4.65 -0.64 -23.57
CA LEU A 170 4.09 -1.06 -22.28
C LEU A 170 2.83 -0.21 -21.99
N GLY A 171 1.74 -0.89 -21.62
CA GLY A 171 0.41 -0.30 -21.40
C GLY A 171 -0.41 -0.01 -22.65
N SER A 172 0.07 -0.36 -23.85
CA SER A 172 -0.74 -0.24 -25.08
C SER A 172 -1.73 -1.40 -25.25
N ASP A 173 -2.68 -1.28 -26.17
CA ASP A 173 -3.65 -2.36 -26.49
C ASP A 173 -2.98 -3.66 -26.98
N LYS A 174 -1.71 -3.58 -27.43
CA LYS A 174 -0.91 -4.73 -27.85
C LYS A 174 -0.08 -5.33 -26.71
N ASP A 175 -0.05 -4.67 -25.55
CA ASP A 175 0.70 -5.15 -24.40
C ASP A 175 0.04 -6.42 -23.82
N THR A 176 0.84 -7.48 -23.74
CA THR A 176 0.44 -8.77 -23.19
C THR A 176 1.19 -9.11 -21.91
N MET A 177 2.14 -8.27 -21.49
CA MET A 177 2.90 -8.47 -20.27
C MET A 177 2.02 -8.15 -19.07
N LYS A 178 1.95 -9.10 -18.14
CA LYS A 178 1.16 -8.97 -16.93
C LYS A 178 2.02 -9.07 -15.69
N ASN A 179 1.66 -8.27 -14.69
CA ASN A 179 2.12 -8.47 -13.32
C ASN A 179 1.21 -9.49 -12.65
N THR A 180 1.82 -10.50 -12.07
CA THR A 180 1.15 -11.56 -11.31
C THR A 180 1.87 -11.74 -9.99
N MET A 181 1.17 -12.32 -9.01
CA MET A 181 1.77 -12.66 -7.73
C MET A 181 1.25 -13.97 -7.16
N VAL A 182 2.01 -14.56 -6.25
CA VAL A 182 1.53 -15.64 -5.37
C VAL A 182 1.40 -15.08 -3.96
N LEU A 183 0.20 -15.18 -3.37
CA LEU A 183 -0.05 -14.64 -2.03
C LEU A 183 0.69 -15.44 -0.95
N ASN A 184 0.57 -16.77 -0.94
CA ASN A 184 1.27 -17.64 0.03
C ASN A 184 2.71 -17.96 -0.39
N ASP A 185 3.44 -17.01 -0.99
CA ASP A 185 4.86 -17.18 -1.27
C ASP A 185 5.67 -17.13 0.05
N PRO A 186 6.52 -18.13 0.37
CA PRO A 186 7.31 -18.14 1.60
C PRO A 186 8.17 -16.88 1.80
N ALA A 187 8.58 -16.23 0.72
CA ALA A 187 9.36 -14.99 0.78
C ALA A 187 8.57 -13.81 1.39
N ARG A 188 7.23 -13.88 1.41
CA ARG A 188 6.37 -12.86 2.04
C ARG A 188 6.27 -13.02 3.55
N LYS A 189 6.75 -14.15 4.11
CA LYS A 189 6.77 -14.45 5.54
C LYS A 189 5.38 -14.29 6.21
N ILE A 190 4.31 -14.64 5.48
CA ILE A 190 2.93 -14.61 5.99
C ILE A 190 2.79 -15.70 7.05
N THR A 191 2.26 -15.35 8.22
CA THR A 191 2.08 -16.31 9.31
C THR A 191 0.80 -17.13 9.10
N LYS A 192 0.81 -18.36 9.59
CA LYS A 192 -0.39 -19.22 9.65
C LYS A 192 -1.53 -18.52 10.37
N GLU A 193 -1.22 -17.80 11.45
CA GLU A 193 -2.20 -17.03 12.22
C GLU A 193 -2.87 -15.93 11.38
N ALA A 194 -2.12 -15.18 10.56
CA ALA A 194 -2.69 -14.16 9.69
C ALA A 194 -3.67 -14.76 8.65
N ILE A 195 -3.34 -15.92 8.10
CA ILE A 195 -4.24 -16.67 7.20
C ILE A 195 -5.49 -17.12 7.96
N GLN A 196 -5.34 -17.73 9.14
CA GLN A 196 -6.47 -18.22 9.95
C GLN A 196 -7.41 -17.08 10.39
N ASN A 197 -6.85 -15.96 10.83
CA ASN A 197 -7.62 -14.76 11.18
C ASN A 197 -8.39 -14.23 9.96
N THR A 198 -7.76 -14.24 8.78
CA THR A 198 -8.39 -13.80 7.54
C THR A 198 -9.58 -14.69 7.18
N VAL A 199 -9.39 -16.01 7.21
CA VAL A 199 -10.45 -17.00 6.97
C VAL A 199 -11.61 -16.82 7.95
N LYS A 200 -11.32 -16.61 9.24
CA LYS A 200 -12.35 -16.37 10.26
C LYS A 200 -13.18 -15.11 9.98
N VAL A 201 -12.54 -14.02 9.56
CA VAL A 201 -13.24 -12.78 9.19
C VAL A 201 -14.13 -13.00 7.97
N LEU A 202 -13.60 -13.59 6.90
CA LEU A 202 -14.36 -13.82 5.66
C LEU A 202 -15.56 -14.75 5.86
N SER A 203 -15.39 -15.84 6.61
CA SER A 203 -16.48 -16.75 6.96
C SER A 203 -17.60 -16.05 7.75
N ALA A 204 -17.24 -15.15 8.66
CA ALA A 204 -18.21 -14.39 9.45
C ALA A 204 -18.96 -13.32 8.64
N GLN A 205 -18.35 -12.78 7.58
CA GLN A 205 -18.95 -11.75 6.73
C GLN A 205 -20.02 -12.28 5.77
N LYS A 206 -20.14 -13.61 5.57
CA LYS A 206 -21.18 -14.25 4.75
C LYS A 206 -21.36 -13.59 3.37
N ARG A 207 -20.31 -13.61 2.55
CA ARG A 207 -20.23 -12.92 1.25
C ARG A 207 -21.21 -13.41 0.16
N ASN A 208 -22.12 -14.33 0.47
CA ASN A 208 -23.06 -14.94 -0.49
C ASN A 208 -22.39 -15.54 -1.74
N ASN A 209 -21.13 -15.98 -1.60
CA ASN A 209 -20.33 -16.56 -2.67
C ASN A 209 -20.28 -18.11 -2.62
N GLY A 210 -21.01 -18.72 -1.69
CA GLY A 210 -21.05 -20.17 -1.51
C GLY A 210 -19.78 -20.80 -0.91
N LEU A 211 -18.77 -20.00 -0.53
CA LEU A 211 -17.51 -20.51 0.01
C LEU A 211 -17.65 -20.88 1.49
N THR A 212 -17.14 -22.06 1.82
CA THR A 212 -16.98 -22.54 3.20
C THR A 212 -15.66 -22.05 3.81
N GLU A 213 -15.50 -22.23 5.12
CA GLU A 213 -14.23 -21.93 5.80
C GLU A 213 -13.05 -22.73 5.20
N ALA A 214 -13.29 -23.99 4.81
CA ALA A 214 -12.29 -24.85 4.17
C ALA A 214 -11.90 -24.33 2.78
N ASP A 215 -12.87 -23.79 2.02
CA ASP A 215 -12.61 -23.19 0.71
C ASP A 215 -11.74 -21.94 0.84
N TYR A 216 -12.07 -21.05 1.79
CA TYR A 216 -11.23 -19.89 2.09
C TYR A 216 -9.83 -20.32 2.51
N LEU A 217 -9.70 -21.30 3.41
CA LEU A 217 -8.40 -21.79 3.83
C LEU A 217 -7.58 -22.26 2.63
N ASN A 218 -8.16 -23.07 1.73
CA ASN A 218 -7.50 -23.53 0.52
C ASN A 218 -7.04 -22.37 -0.38
N ILE A 219 -7.89 -21.36 -0.59
CA ILE A 219 -7.57 -20.16 -1.39
C ILE A 219 -6.35 -19.41 -0.83
N PHE A 220 -6.26 -19.28 0.49
CA PHE A 220 -5.20 -18.51 1.15
C PHE A 220 -3.93 -19.30 1.47
N THR A 221 -4.01 -20.63 1.58
CA THR A 221 -2.82 -21.50 1.73
C THR A 221 -2.26 -21.98 0.40
N GLY A 222 -3.05 -21.95 -0.67
CA GLY A 222 -2.62 -22.38 -1.99
C GLY A 222 -1.56 -21.46 -2.59
N HIS A 223 -0.64 -22.05 -3.35
CA HIS A 223 0.37 -21.33 -4.13
C HIS A 223 -0.18 -20.95 -5.51
N TYR A 224 -1.35 -20.31 -5.53
CA TYR A 224 -2.01 -19.90 -6.78
C TYR A 224 -1.46 -18.56 -7.26
N GLU A 225 -1.18 -18.49 -8.57
CA GLU A 225 -0.87 -17.23 -9.23
C GLU A 225 -2.15 -16.39 -9.35
N LYS A 226 -2.04 -15.11 -8.99
CA LYS A 226 -3.13 -14.13 -9.02
C LYS A 226 -2.76 -13.00 -9.99
N ASP A 227 -3.64 -12.73 -10.94
CA ASP A 227 -3.48 -11.60 -11.87
C ASP A 227 -3.60 -10.28 -11.10
N LEU A 228 -2.71 -9.34 -11.42
CA LEU A 228 -2.76 -7.96 -10.92
C LEU A 228 -3.09 -6.97 -12.04
N ALA A 229 -3.23 -7.41 -13.29
CA ALA A 229 -3.42 -6.52 -14.42
C ALA A 229 -4.80 -5.85 -14.42
N TYR A 230 -4.80 -4.52 -14.53
CA TYR A 230 -5.96 -3.74 -14.94
C TYR A 230 -5.48 -2.68 -15.94
N LYS A 231 -5.67 -2.96 -17.24
CA LYS A 231 -5.03 -2.19 -18.32
C LYS A 231 -3.51 -2.12 -18.07
N ASP A 232 -2.95 -0.92 -17.99
CA ASP A 232 -1.56 -0.57 -17.71
C ASP A 232 -1.24 -0.41 -16.20
N LYS A 233 -2.19 -0.75 -15.32
CA LYS A 233 -2.13 -0.53 -13.86
C LYS A 233 -2.10 -1.86 -13.10
N LEU A 234 -1.83 -1.76 -11.79
CA LEU A 234 -2.01 -2.89 -10.87
C LEU A 234 -3.34 -2.74 -10.10
N LEU A 235 -4.10 -3.81 -10.03
CA LEU A 235 -5.35 -3.90 -9.28
C LEU A 235 -5.22 -4.95 -8.18
N LEU A 236 -5.24 -4.50 -6.92
CA LEU A 236 -5.32 -5.38 -5.76
C LEU A 236 -6.78 -5.49 -5.33
N THR A 237 -7.26 -6.71 -5.18
CA THR A 237 -8.63 -7.04 -4.76
C THR A 237 -8.58 -7.83 -3.45
N GLU A 238 -9.72 -8.32 -2.97
CA GLU A 238 -9.79 -9.24 -1.83
C GLU A 238 -8.84 -10.44 -1.96
N ALA A 239 -8.55 -10.89 -3.19
CA ALA A 239 -7.62 -11.99 -3.42
C ALA A 239 -6.18 -11.67 -2.98
N GLN A 240 -5.82 -10.40 -2.79
CA GLN A 240 -4.50 -9.95 -2.35
C GLN A 240 -4.49 -9.38 -0.92
N LYS A 241 -5.60 -9.52 -0.17
CA LYS A 241 -5.83 -8.89 1.13
C LYS A 241 -5.82 -9.91 2.27
N LEU A 242 -5.13 -9.59 3.37
CA LEU A 242 -5.22 -10.29 4.65
C LEU A 242 -5.71 -9.34 5.75
N TYR A 243 -6.42 -9.88 6.74
CA TYR A 243 -6.84 -9.13 7.93
C TYR A 243 -5.78 -9.26 9.03
N ILE A 244 -5.27 -8.12 9.52
CA ILE A 244 -4.12 -8.03 10.44
C ILE A 244 -4.46 -7.29 11.74
N GLY A 245 -5.74 -7.01 12.01
CA GLY A 245 -6.15 -6.44 13.29
C GLY A 245 -5.78 -7.34 14.47
N THR A 246 -5.42 -6.77 15.61
CA THR A 246 -5.02 -7.52 16.81
C THR A 246 -6.02 -7.28 17.94
N SER A 247 -6.36 -8.35 18.67
CA SER A 247 -7.36 -8.30 19.75
C SER A 247 -6.79 -7.83 21.10
N SER A 248 -5.50 -7.49 21.18
CA SER A 248 -4.76 -7.25 22.43
C SER A 248 -5.21 -6.04 23.26
N GLN A 249 -6.20 -5.27 22.78
CA GLN A 249 -6.71 -4.07 23.47
C GLN A 249 -8.23 -4.07 23.68
N SER A 250 -8.95 -5.16 23.35
CA SER A 250 -10.40 -5.19 23.55
C SER A 250 -10.76 -5.57 24.98
N ARG A 251 -11.36 -4.63 25.71
CA ARG A 251 -12.11 -4.93 26.93
C ARG A 251 -13.42 -5.62 26.54
N GLY A 252 -13.37 -6.94 26.35
CA GLY A 252 -14.47 -7.89 26.58
C GLY A 252 -15.76 -7.84 25.77
N GLU A 253 -16.10 -6.79 25.02
CA GLU A 253 -17.50 -6.62 24.55
C GLU A 253 -17.72 -6.69 23.03
N LEU A 254 -16.66 -6.61 22.21
CA LEU A 254 -16.82 -6.57 20.74
C LEU A 254 -16.55 -7.92 20.05
N PRO A 255 -17.29 -8.24 18.97
CA PRO A 255 -17.00 -9.43 18.16
C PRO A 255 -15.54 -9.43 17.68
N GLN A 256 -14.83 -10.53 17.93
CA GLN A 256 -13.41 -10.63 17.57
C GLN A 256 -13.16 -10.37 16.07
N THR A 257 -14.08 -10.81 15.20
CA THR A 257 -13.98 -10.62 13.75
C THR A 257 -14.04 -9.15 13.32
N LEU A 258 -14.74 -8.29 14.06
CA LEU A 258 -14.75 -6.86 13.82
C LEU A 258 -13.36 -6.26 14.10
N ILE A 259 -12.71 -6.69 15.19
CA ILE A 259 -11.38 -6.20 15.56
C ILE A 259 -10.31 -6.70 14.59
N LEU A 260 -10.34 -7.99 14.24
CA LEU A 260 -9.43 -8.57 13.25
C LEU A 260 -9.60 -7.87 11.88
N GLY A 261 -10.85 -7.61 11.49
CA GLY A 261 -11.20 -6.99 10.23
C GLY A 261 -10.78 -5.53 10.08
N ALA A 262 -10.54 -4.83 11.19
CA ALA A 262 -10.32 -3.38 11.24
C ALA A 262 -9.03 -2.87 10.57
N ARG A 263 -8.05 -3.76 10.36
CA ARG A 263 -6.83 -3.44 9.63
C ARG A 263 -6.59 -4.51 8.58
N GLN A 264 -6.24 -4.07 7.39
CA GLN A 264 -6.02 -4.95 6.26
C GLN A 264 -4.62 -4.72 5.70
N LYS A 265 -3.98 -5.80 5.26
CA LYS A 265 -2.69 -5.77 4.58
C LYS A 265 -2.85 -6.32 3.19
N TRP A 266 -2.46 -5.52 2.22
CA TRP A 266 -2.54 -5.80 0.79
C TRP A 266 -1.16 -6.14 0.27
N TYR A 267 -1.11 -7.06 -0.67
CA TYR A 267 0.14 -7.56 -1.23
C TYR A 267 0.15 -7.42 -2.74
N GLY A 268 1.32 -7.12 -3.31
CA GLY A 268 1.50 -7.04 -4.75
C GLY A 268 2.88 -7.50 -5.20
N GLU A 269 3.03 -7.58 -6.52
CA GLU A 269 4.31 -7.69 -7.22
C GLU A 269 4.33 -6.72 -8.38
N PHE A 270 5.53 -6.23 -8.68
CA PHE A 270 5.75 -5.39 -9.85
C PHE A 270 7.09 -5.76 -10.48
N TYR A 271 7.12 -5.81 -11.81
CA TYR A 271 8.35 -5.84 -12.59
C TYR A 271 8.21 -5.10 -13.91
N LEU A 272 9.36 -4.75 -14.47
CA LEU A 272 9.49 -4.37 -15.86
C LEU A 272 10.06 -5.56 -16.65
N PRO A 273 9.52 -5.88 -17.84
CA PRO A 273 10.00 -6.98 -18.68
C PRO A 273 11.52 -6.99 -18.88
N GLY A 274 12.07 -8.21 -18.99
CA GLY A 274 13.51 -8.40 -19.18
C GLY A 274 14.03 -7.66 -20.41
N GLN A 275 13.25 -7.58 -21.50
CA GLN A 275 13.61 -6.94 -22.78
C GLN A 275 13.10 -5.48 -22.90
N THR A 276 12.86 -4.80 -21.78
CA THR A 276 12.41 -3.40 -21.81
C THR A 276 13.47 -2.46 -22.40
N VAL A 277 13.08 -1.62 -23.34
CA VAL A 277 13.85 -0.50 -23.88
C VAL A 277 13.17 0.82 -23.53
N VAL A 278 13.95 1.89 -23.43
CA VAL A 278 13.51 3.19 -22.91
C VAL A 278 13.66 4.25 -24.00
N VAL A 279 12.64 5.08 -24.18
CA VAL A 279 12.68 6.23 -25.10
C VAL A 279 12.09 7.48 -24.42
N PRO A 280 12.47 8.70 -24.85
CA PRO A 280 11.79 9.91 -24.39
C PRO A 280 10.27 9.80 -24.56
N LYS A 281 9.51 10.34 -23.61
CA LYS A 281 8.04 10.27 -23.65
C LYS A 281 7.49 10.85 -24.95
N GLY A 282 6.53 10.15 -25.56
CA GLY A 282 5.88 10.55 -26.81
C GLY A 282 6.55 10.04 -28.08
N VAL A 283 7.74 9.44 -27.98
CA VAL A 283 8.42 8.83 -29.14
C VAL A 283 7.65 7.60 -29.60
N ASN A 284 7.17 7.63 -30.85
CA ASN A 284 6.50 6.50 -31.49
C ASN A 284 7.50 5.69 -32.32
N LEU A 285 7.93 4.52 -31.83
CA LEU A 285 8.89 3.68 -32.55
C LEU A 285 8.42 3.21 -33.94
N SER A 286 7.11 3.16 -34.21
CA SER A 286 6.59 2.73 -35.52
C SER A 286 6.89 3.71 -36.66
N THR A 287 7.32 4.94 -36.37
CA THR A 287 7.66 5.94 -37.39
C THR A 287 9.09 5.81 -37.91
N TYR A 288 9.90 4.92 -37.33
CA TYR A 288 11.31 4.77 -37.69
C TYR A 288 11.47 3.66 -38.73
N ALA A 289 12.12 3.98 -39.86
CA ALA A 289 12.39 3.00 -40.91
C ALA A 289 13.42 1.92 -40.50
N ARG A 290 14.35 2.28 -39.61
CA ARG A 290 15.35 1.38 -39.02
C ARG A 290 15.51 1.72 -37.55
N LEU A 291 15.47 0.68 -36.71
CA LEU A 291 15.72 0.79 -35.28
C LEU A 291 16.88 -0.11 -34.92
N LYS A 292 17.85 0.44 -34.19
CA LYS A 292 18.98 -0.31 -33.66
C LYS A 292 19.14 0.04 -32.18
N ILE A 293 18.95 -0.96 -31.33
CA ILE A 293 19.19 -0.82 -29.88
C ILE A 293 20.63 -0.33 -29.68
N GLY A 294 20.81 0.69 -28.86
CA GLY A 294 22.10 1.36 -28.68
C GLY A 294 22.18 2.74 -29.35
N GLU A 295 21.33 3.00 -30.34
CA GLU A 295 21.27 4.26 -31.08
C GLU A 295 20.00 5.04 -30.75
N ALA A 296 19.96 6.33 -31.10
CA ALA A 296 18.77 7.14 -30.96
C ALA A 296 17.58 6.47 -31.70
N PRO A 297 16.37 6.42 -31.09
CA PRO A 297 15.94 7.17 -29.92
C PRO A 297 16.12 6.45 -28.57
N PHE A 298 16.79 5.30 -28.52
CA PHE A 298 16.91 4.51 -27.30
C PHE A 298 17.85 5.16 -26.28
N ILE A 299 17.38 5.24 -25.04
CA ILE A 299 18.18 5.61 -23.88
C ILE A 299 18.83 4.32 -23.35
N THR A 300 20.15 4.34 -23.18
CA THR A 300 20.97 3.12 -22.99
C THR A 300 21.76 3.11 -21.70
N LYS A 301 21.67 4.17 -20.90
CA LYS A 301 22.38 4.33 -19.63
C LYS A 301 21.44 4.88 -18.57
N GLY A 302 21.90 4.92 -17.32
CA GLY A 302 21.13 5.44 -16.19
C GLY A 302 20.10 4.45 -15.65
N TYR A 303 19.02 4.98 -15.09
CA TYR A 303 18.01 4.21 -14.38
C TYR A 303 16.60 4.55 -14.85
N ILE A 304 15.68 3.59 -14.71
CA ILE A 304 14.24 3.80 -14.81
C ILE A 304 13.71 3.90 -13.39
N ALA A 305 13.32 5.10 -12.97
CA ALA A 305 12.56 5.32 -11.75
C ALA A 305 11.09 4.92 -11.98
N VAL A 306 10.58 4.04 -11.13
CA VAL A 306 9.17 3.63 -11.12
C VAL A 306 8.47 4.35 -9.98
N ASN A 307 7.52 5.20 -10.34
CA ASN A 307 6.70 5.98 -9.42
C ASN A 307 5.30 5.37 -9.30
N PHE A 308 4.78 5.21 -8.09
CA PHE A 308 3.43 4.69 -7.84
C PHE A 308 2.49 5.79 -7.32
N ASP A 309 1.37 5.98 -8.03
CA ASP A 309 0.17 6.60 -7.49
C ASP A 309 -0.77 5.49 -6.99
N ILE A 310 -1.18 5.54 -5.72
CA ILE A 310 -1.94 4.48 -5.06
C ILE A 310 -3.27 5.06 -4.57
N ARG A 311 -4.37 4.49 -5.08
CA ARG A 311 -5.74 4.90 -4.77
C ARG A 311 -6.55 3.72 -4.28
N GLY A 312 -7.23 3.91 -3.17
CA GLY A 312 -8.19 2.97 -2.61
C GLY A 312 -9.60 3.38 -2.98
N TYR A 313 -10.42 2.38 -3.26
CA TYR A 313 -11.81 2.58 -3.58
C TYR A 313 -12.65 1.60 -2.75
N HIS A 314 -13.78 2.11 -2.27
CA HIS A 314 -14.69 1.41 -1.39
C HIS A 314 -16.02 1.16 -2.10
N ASN A 315 -16.59 -0.05 -1.96
CA ASN A 315 -17.91 -0.42 -2.48
C ASN A 315 -18.13 -0.23 -4.01
N ILE A 316 -17.15 -0.54 -4.87
CA ILE A 316 -17.35 -0.43 -6.33
C ILE A 316 -18.19 -1.58 -6.87
N LYS A 317 -19.23 -1.22 -7.62
CA LYS A 317 -20.09 -2.18 -8.33
C LYS A 317 -19.51 -2.68 -9.65
N THR A 318 -18.60 -1.91 -10.25
CA THR A 318 -18.02 -2.22 -11.57
C THR A 318 -16.66 -1.58 -11.74
N LEU A 319 -15.76 -2.29 -12.43
CA LEU A 319 -14.44 -1.77 -12.82
C LEU A 319 -14.49 -0.88 -14.08
N LYS A 320 -15.64 -0.81 -14.77
CA LYS A 320 -15.76 -0.10 -16.06
C LYS A 320 -15.47 1.40 -15.95
N ASP A 321 -15.91 2.02 -14.86
CA ASP A 321 -15.81 3.47 -14.65
C ASP A 321 -14.85 3.83 -13.51
N LEU A 322 -14.00 2.89 -13.06
CA LEU A 322 -13.12 3.07 -11.90
C LEU A 322 -12.26 4.34 -11.98
N GLU A 323 -11.75 4.68 -13.17
CA GLU A 323 -10.92 5.87 -13.39
C GLU A 323 -11.70 7.19 -13.37
N LYS A 324 -13.04 7.14 -13.39
CA LYS A 324 -13.93 8.31 -13.31
C LYS A 324 -14.52 8.50 -11.91
N VAL A 325 -14.46 7.48 -11.07
CA VAL A 325 -14.94 7.53 -9.69
C VAL A 325 -13.86 8.23 -8.84
N GLU A 326 -14.29 9.06 -7.91
CA GLU A 326 -13.39 9.65 -6.93
C GLU A 326 -12.84 8.56 -6.01
N ALA A 327 -11.54 8.60 -5.76
CA ALA A 327 -10.93 7.62 -4.87
C ALA A 327 -11.46 7.84 -3.44
N TYR A 328 -11.84 6.74 -2.81
CA TYR A 328 -12.24 6.75 -1.39
C TYR A 328 -11.10 7.22 -0.51
N ASN A 329 -9.87 6.81 -0.84
CA ASN A 329 -8.67 7.18 -0.15
C ASN A 329 -7.48 7.17 -1.10
N THR A 330 -6.44 7.95 -0.83
CA THR A 330 -5.20 7.85 -1.60
C THR A 330 -3.99 7.98 -0.69
N TYR A 331 -2.87 7.46 -1.15
CA TYR A 331 -1.60 7.58 -0.44
C TYR A 331 -1.04 9.01 -0.45
N LYS A 332 -1.52 9.85 -1.39
CA LYS A 332 -1.10 11.24 -1.57
C LYS A 332 -2.29 12.10 -1.98
N THR A 333 -2.88 12.81 -1.01
CA THR A 333 -3.88 13.87 -1.27
C THR A 333 -3.44 15.19 -0.66
N VAL A 334 -4.11 16.27 -1.08
CA VAL A 334 -4.02 17.58 -0.40
C VAL A 334 -4.82 17.56 0.91
N ASP A 335 -5.95 16.85 0.96
CA ASP A 335 -6.94 16.95 2.05
C ASP A 335 -6.76 15.92 3.17
N LEU A 336 -6.45 14.66 2.84
CA LEU A 336 -6.18 13.55 3.79
C LEU A 336 -4.68 13.42 4.12
N GLY A 337 -3.84 14.26 3.51
CA GLY A 337 -2.40 14.27 3.69
C GLY A 337 -1.64 13.31 2.77
N ASN A 338 -0.33 13.23 3.01
CA ASN A 338 0.63 12.51 2.18
C ASN A 338 1.35 11.46 3.03
N ALA A 339 0.93 10.20 2.90
CA ALA A 339 1.45 9.10 3.70
C ALA A 339 2.94 8.85 3.41
N TRP A 340 3.43 9.10 2.19
CA TRP A 340 4.87 9.02 1.92
C TRP A 340 5.67 9.95 2.84
N SER A 341 5.28 11.23 2.88
CA SER A 341 5.93 12.23 3.73
C SER A 341 5.77 11.90 5.22
N GLY A 342 4.56 11.54 5.65
CA GLY A 342 4.26 11.16 7.03
C GLY A 342 5.07 9.95 7.53
N GLU A 343 5.43 9.04 6.63
CA GLU A 343 6.27 7.86 6.90
C GLU A 343 7.76 8.12 6.72
N GLY A 344 8.15 9.38 6.51
CA GLY A 344 9.53 9.83 6.48
C GLY A 344 10.23 9.68 5.12
N TYR A 345 9.49 9.59 4.01
CA TYR A 345 10.08 9.56 2.67
C TYR A 345 10.94 10.80 2.43
N LYS A 346 12.16 10.58 1.92
CA LYS A 346 13.13 11.66 1.63
C LYS A 346 13.30 11.86 0.13
N THR A 347 12.98 13.05 -0.35
CA THR A 347 13.15 13.49 -1.74
C THR A 347 14.51 14.15 -2.00
N ASN A 348 15.17 14.68 -0.96
CA ASN A 348 16.49 15.29 -1.09
C ASN A 348 17.59 14.22 -0.91
N ILE A 349 18.14 13.74 -2.01
CA ILE A 349 19.33 12.87 -2.04
C ILE A 349 20.35 13.53 -2.96
N ALA A 350 21.58 13.64 -2.47
CA ALA A 350 22.66 14.40 -3.11
C ALA A 350 22.77 14.13 -4.62
N GLY A 351 22.34 15.11 -5.42
CA GLY A 351 22.45 15.11 -6.87
C GLY A 351 21.40 14.31 -7.64
N ILE A 352 20.46 13.61 -6.99
CA ILE A 352 19.49 12.74 -7.68
C ILE A 352 18.06 13.28 -7.51
N SER A 353 17.40 13.54 -8.64
CA SER A 353 16.01 14.02 -8.68
C SER A 353 14.99 12.91 -8.36
N ILE A 354 14.57 12.83 -7.10
CA ILE A 354 13.59 11.86 -6.59
C ILE A 354 12.29 12.58 -6.21
N MET A 355 11.16 11.89 -6.42
CA MET A 355 9.86 12.34 -5.95
C MET A 355 9.18 11.27 -5.10
N GLU A 356 8.29 11.70 -4.22
CA GLU A 356 7.44 10.79 -3.46
C GLU A 356 6.70 9.84 -4.39
N GLY A 357 6.57 8.59 -3.97
CA GLY A 357 6.05 7.51 -4.79
C GLY A 357 7.10 6.82 -5.65
N ASP A 358 8.34 7.32 -5.77
CA ASP A 358 9.41 6.52 -6.40
C ASP A 358 9.70 5.33 -5.47
N VAL A 359 9.40 4.11 -5.92
CA VAL A 359 9.50 2.89 -5.10
C VAL A 359 10.73 2.08 -5.44
N VAL A 360 11.11 2.01 -6.71
CA VAL A 360 12.27 1.23 -7.17
C VAL A 360 12.88 1.84 -8.41
N PHE A 361 14.21 1.74 -8.50
CA PHE A 361 14.95 2.06 -9.71
C PHE A 361 15.38 0.76 -10.40
N TYR A 362 15.15 0.69 -11.70
CA TYR A 362 15.68 -0.36 -12.55
C TYR A 362 16.89 0.15 -13.34
N HIS A 363 17.92 -0.67 -13.52
CA HIS A 363 18.97 -0.36 -14.49
C HIS A 363 18.39 -0.36 -15.92
N VAL A 364 18.76 0.63 -16.73
CA VAL A 364 18.36 0.67 -18.15
C VAL A 364 19.04 -0.44 -18.96
N ASP A 365 20.27 -0.79 -18.61
CA ASP A 365 21.19 -1.63 -19.39
C ASP A 365 21.44 -3.03 -18.78
N ARG A 366 20.87 -3.34 -17.61
CA ARG A 366 21.08 -4.64 -16.94
C ARG A 366 19.79 -5.44 -16.87
N ARG A 367 19.89 -6.72 -17.21
CA ARG A 367 18.75 -7.64 -17.36
C ARG A 367 18.99 -8.94 -16.60
N ALA A 368 17.91 -9.60 -16.17
CA ALA A 368 17.95 -10.90 -15.51
C ALA A 368 18.59 -12.00 -16.37
N SER A 369 18.42 -11.95 -17.70
CA SER A 369 19.04 -12.90 -18.63
C SER A 369 20.57 -12.84 -18.63
N GLY A 370 21.16 -11.72 -18.24
CA GLY A 370 22.62 -11.57 -18.11
C GLY A 370 23.22 -12.28 -16.89
N HIS A 371 22.40 -12.79 -15.97
CA HIS A 371 22.86 -13.61 -14.84
C HIS A 371 23.00 -15.10 -15.16
N TYR A 372 22.53 -15.54 -16.32
CA TYR A 372 22.58 -16.94 -16.77
C TYR A 372 23.60 -17.16 -17.90
N ARG A 373 24.67 -16.37 -17.95
CA ARG A 373 25.80 -16.57 -18.87
C ARG A 373 27.08 -16.86 -18.13
#